data_AF-A0A8X6XDP1-F1
#
_entry.id   AF-A0A8X6XDP1-F1
#
_cell.length_a   1.000
_cell.length_b   1.000
_cell.length_c   1.000
_cell.angle_alpha   90.00
_cell.angle_beta   90.00
_cell.angle_gamma   90.00
#
_symmetry.space_group_name_H-M   'P 1'
#
loop_
_entity.id
_entity.type
_entity.pdbx_description
1 polymer ?
#
loop_
_entity_poly.entity_id
_entity_poly.type
_entity_poly.pdbx_seq_one_letter_code
_entity_poly.pdbx_strand_id
1 'polypeptide(L)'
;MLQIMIHNRRAIINPFSEGSSLQSGAQYNVYVSQTTKERLPAPYDTDCVDYLAMWRENNGTGPLDHMMCVERCKLLKLLDMGECIDKDVDYPHEEDLCKKGVFRYGIKLMEKIIL
;
A
#
# COMPACT_ATOMS: atom_id res chain seq x y z
N MET A 1 -14.74 9.69 14.25
CA MET A 1 -15.11 9.08 12.96
C MET A 1 -14.49 7.71 12.91
N LEU A 2 -15.28 6.66 12.72
CA LEU A 2 -14.79 5.28 12.63
C LEU A 2 -14.65 4.93 11.14
N GLN A 3 -13.55 4.28 10.76
CA GLN A 3 -13.34 3.79 9.40
C GLN A 3 -13.31 2.27 9.42
N ILE A 4 -13.91 1.64 8.42
CA ILE A 4 -13.85 0.20 8.21
C ILE A 4 -13.39 -0.09 6.78
N MET A 5 -12.51 -1.07 6.61
CA MET A 5 -12.12 -1.59 5.31
C MET A 5 -12.14 -3.10 5.33
N ILE A 6 -12.72 -3.72 4.30
CA ILE A 6 -12.75 -5.16 4.11
C ILE A 6 -11.73 -5.48 3.03
N HIS A 7 -10.72 -6.28 3.38
CA HIS A 7 -9.64 -6.63 2.48
C HIS A 7 -9.29 -8.12 2.59
N ASN A 8 -8.51 -8.61 1.64
CA ASN A 8 -8.01 -9.97 1.70
C ASN A 8 -6.92 -10.12 2.79
N ARG A 9 -6.66 -11.34 3.27
CA ARG A 9 -5.71 -11.62 4.37
C ARG A 9 -4.24 -11.21 4.13
N ARG A 10 -3.88 -10.85 2.89
CA ARG A 10 -2.50 -10.59 2.45
C ARG A 10 -2.23 -9.11 2.16
N ALA A 11 -3.28 -8.30 2.04
CA ALA A 11 -3.15 -6.86 1.85
C ALA A 11 -3.16 -6.15 3.21
N ILE A 12 -2.32 -5.14 3.37
CA ILE A 12 -2.39 -4.18 4.46
C ILE A 12 -2.92 -2.89 3.82
N ILE A 13 -4.13 -2.49 4.16
CA ILE A 13 -4.80 -1.32 3.56
C ILE A 13 -5.07 -0.31 4.66
N ASN A 14 -4.78 0.96 4.38
CA ASN A 14 -5.11 2.06 5.27
C ASN A 14 -6.62 2.36 5.18
N PRO A 15 -7.41 2.11 6.24
CA PRO A 15 -8.86 2.35 6.20
C PRO A 15 -9.21 3.84 6.15
N PHE A 16 -8.27 4.75 6.40
CA PHE A 16 -8.51 6.20 6.27
C PHE A 16 -8.38 6.70 4.83
N SER A 17 -7.68 5.97 3.95
CA SER A 17 -7.57 6.32 2.53
C SER A 17 -8.59 5.58 1.67
N GLU A 18 -8.79 4.28 1.90
CA GLU A 18 -9.62 3.41 1.06
C GLU A 18 -10.87 2.85 1.76
N GLY A 19 -11.04 3.13 3.06
CA GLY A 19 -12.14 2.61 3.85
C GLY A 19 -13.45 3.39 3.74
N SER A 20 -14.49 2.82 4.33
CA SER A 20 -15.81 3.43 4.48
C SER A 20 -15.97 4.06 5.85
N SER A 21 -16.48 5.30 5.88
CA SER A 21 -16.74 6.03 7.11
C SER A 21 -18.06 5.62 7.76
N LEU A 22 -18.01 5.29 9.05
CA LEU A 22 -19.15 4.96 9.87
C LEU A 22 -19.46 6.10 10.85
N GLN A 23 -20.75 6.37 11.01
CA GLN A 23 -21.25 7.33 11.99
C GLN A 23 -21.43 6.66 13.36
N SER A 24 -21.15 7.41 14.41
CA SER A 24 -21.33 6.94 15.79
C SER A 24 -22.82 6.85 16.14
N GLY A 25 -23.18 5.84 16.94
CA GLY A 25 -24.57 5.65 17.40
C GLY A 25 -25.49 4.93 16.41
N ALA A 26 -24.97 4.49 15.27
CA ALA A 26 -25.72 3.71 14.28
C ALA A 26 -25.29 2.24 14.27
N GLN A 27 -26.25 1.35 13.98
CA GLN A 27 -25.99 -0.07 13.72
C GLN A 27 -25.89 -0.29 12.20
N TYR A 28 -24.85 -1.00 11.76
CA TYR A 28 -24.60 -1.28 10.36
C TYR A 28 -24.67 -2.78 10.08
N ASN A 29 -25.34 -3.16 9.00
CA ASN A 29 -25.27 -4.50 8.44
C ASN A 29 -24.32 -4.46 7.22
N VAL A 30 -23.23 -5.20 7.29
CA VAL A 30 -22.22 -5.24 6.22
C VAL A 30 -22.40 -6.55 5.45
N TYR A 31 -22.72 -6.44 4.16
CA TYR A 31 -22.88 -7.57 3.26
C TYR A 31 -21.67 -7.64 2.33
N VAL A 32 -20.98 -8.79 2.32
CA VAL A 32 -19.74 -8.97 1.57
C VAL A 32 -19.97 -10.02 0.48
N SER A 33 -19.54 -9.71 -0.74
CA SER A 33 -19.46 -10.67 -1.85
C SER A 33 -18.04 -10.69 -2.38
N GLN A 34 -17.46 -11.88 -2.52
CA GLN A 34 -16.11 -12.05 -3.05
C GLN A 34 -16.18 -12.33 -4.55
N THR A 35 -15.42 -11.57 -5.34
CA THR A 35 -15.21 -11.82 -6.76
C THR A 35 -13.70 -11.90 -7.02
N THR A 36 -13.28 -12.91 -7.76
CA THR A 36 -11.88 -13.11 -8.16
C THR A 36 -11.74 -12.88 -9.66
N LYS A 37 -10.67 -12.17 -10.05
CA LYS A 37 -10.32 -11.96 -11.45
C LYS A 37 -8.99 -12.64 -11.73
N GLU A 38 -9.04 -13.73 -12.48
CA GLU A 38 -7.84 -14.45 -12.92
C GLU A 38 -7.49 -14.02 -14.35
N ARG A 39 -6.19 -13.81 -14.60
CA ARG A 39 -5.67 -13.45 -15.93
C ARG A 39 -4.90 -14.65 -16.50
N LEU A 40 -4.90 -14.76 -17.83
CA LEU A 40 -4.19 -15.85 -18.50
C LEU A 40 -2.67 -15.67 -18.34
N PRO A 41 -1.90 -16.76 -18.21
CA PRO A 41 -0.43 -16.69 -18.19
C PRO A 41 0.10 -16.26 -19.57
N ALA A 42 1.42 -16.07 -19.69
CA ALA A 42 2.08 -15.87 -20.99
C ALA A 42 1.59 -16.90 -22.03
N PRO A 43 1.38 -16.52 -23.31
CA PRO A 43 1.93 -15.36 -24.02
C PRO A 43 1.01 -14.13 -24.08
N TYR A 44 -0.08 -14.10 -23.30
CA TYR A 44 -0.98 -12.96 -23.30
C TYR A 44 -0.32 -11.79 -22.59
N ASP A 45 -0.38 -10.62 -23.23
CA ASP A 45 0.00 -9.39 -22.56
C ASP A 45 -1.05 -9.09 -21.49
N THR A 46 -0.63 -9.20 -20.24
CA THR A 46 -1.52 -8.97 -19.09
C THR A 46 -1.14 -7.73 -18.32
N ASP A 47 0.05 -7.15 -18.57
CA ASP A 47 0.67 -6.11 -17.73
C ASP A 47 0.56 -6.41 -16.22
N CYS A 48 0.50 -7.70 -15.85
CA CYS A 48 0.31 -8.15 -14.48
C CYS A 48 1.62 -8.68 -13.92
N VAL A 49 1.90 -8.33 -12.67
CA VAL A 49 3.00 -8.89 -11.88
C VAL A 49 2.41 -9.91 -10.90
N ASP A 50 2.95 -11.13 -10.89
CA ASP A 50 2.61 -12.13 -9.86
C ASP A 50 3.39 -11.84 -8.58
N TYR A 51 2.90 -10.88 -7.81
CA TYR A 51 3.47 -10.50 -6.51
C TYR A 51 3.56 -11.68 -5.54
N LEU A 52 2.66 -12.65 -5.60
CA LEU A 52 2.68 -13.82 -4.72
C LEU A 52 3.75 -14.82 -5.11
N ALA A 53 4.01 -15.03 -6.40
CA ALA A 53 5.17 -15.79 -6.85
C ALA A 53 6.47 -15.13 -6.41
N MET A 54 6.63 -13.82 -6.72
CA MET A 54 7.83 -13.08 -6.34
C MET A 54 8.07 -13.08 -4.82
N TRP A 55 7.03 -12.89 -4.02
CA TRP A 55 7.14 -12.92 -2.55
C TRP A 55 7.60 -14.29 -2.04
N ARG A 56 7.09 -15.38 -2.63
CA ARG A 56 7.52 -16.76 -2.31
C ARG A 56 8.97 -17.00 -2.70
N GLU A 57 9.39 -16.53 -3.86
CA GLU A 57 10.77 -16.64 -4.35
C GLU A 57 11.74 -15.82 -3.50
N ASN A 58 11.29 -14.69 -2.94
CA ASN A 58 12.06 -13.82 -2.06
C ASN A 58 11.95 -14.20 -0.57
N ASN A 59 11.82 -15.49 -0.25
CA ASN A 59 11.75 -15.99 1.13
C ASN A 59 10.69 -15.31 2.01
N GLY A 60 9.53 -14.98 1.42
CA GLY A 60 8.44 -14.35 2.15
C GLY A 60 8.64 -12.85 2.40
N THR A 61 9.39 -12.17 1.53
CA THR A 61 9.64 -10.72 1.62
C THR A 61 9.19 -9.99 0.35
N GLY A 62 8.86 -8.70 0.49
CA GLY A 62 8.44 -7.83 -0.62
C GLY A 62 6.94 -7.52 -0.68
N PRO A 63 6.52 -6.71 -1.66
CA PRO A 63 5.13 -6.27 -1.80
C PRO A 63 4.22 -7.40 -2.29
N LEU A 64 2.99 -7.45 -1.78
CA LEU A 64 1.99 -8.48 -2.11
C LEU A 64 0.94 -7.99 -3.11
N ASP A 65 0.94 -6.71 -3.42
CA ASP A 65 0.11 -6.08 -4.44
C ASP A 65 0.80 -4.82 -5.00
N HIS A 66 0.15 -4.21 -5.99
CA HIS A 66 0.65 -3.00 -6.65
C HIS A 66 0.77 -1.82 -5.69
N MET A 67 -0.16 -1.66 -4.75
CA MET A 67 -0.16 -0.52 -3.84
C MET A 67 1.05 -0.63 -2.89
N MET A 68 1.27 -1.80 -2.30
CA MET A 68 2.45 -2.07 -1.48
C MET A 68 3.75 -1.84 -2.26
N CYS A 69 3.76 -2.11 -3.58
CA CYS A 69 4.92 -1.80 -4.43
C CYS A 69 5.20 -0.30 -4.51
N VAL A 70 4.15 0.52 -4.67
CA VAL A 70 4.26 1.98 -4.70
C VAL A 70 4.75 2.52 -3.35
N GLU A 71 4.19 2.07 -2.22
CA GLU A 71 4.65 2.53 -0.90
C GLU A 71 6.07 2.08 -0.59
N ARG A 72 6.44 0.84 -0.98
CA ARG A 72 7.82 0.39 -0.89
C ARG A 72 8.76 1.29 -1.71
N CYS A 73 8.34 1.71 -2.90
CA CYS A 73 9.13 2.62 -3.73
C CYS A 73 9.33 3.98 -3.04
N LYS A 74 8.28 4.54 -2.44
CA LYS A 74 8.37 5.77 -1.64
C LYS A 74 9.36 5.63 -0.49
N LEU A 75 9.25 4.55 0.29
CA LEU A 75 10.17 4.22 1.38
C LEU A 75 11.63 4.19 0.88
N LEU A 76 11.89 3.38 -0.14
CA LEU A 76 13.24 3.22 -0.70
C LEU A 76 13.83 4.55 -1.20
N LYS A 77 13.01 5.41 -1.80
CA LYS A 77 13.45 6.73 -2.26
C LYS A 77 13.79 7.68 -1.11
N LEU A 78 13.02 7.65 -0.01
CA LEU A 78 13.33 8.45 1.18
C LEU A 78 14.65 7.98 1.81
N LEU A 79 14.86 6.67 1.90
CA LEU A 79 16.11 6.07 2.39
C LEU A 79 17.32 6.47 1.54
N ASP A 80 17.19 6.39 0.20
CA ASP A 80 18.24 6.80 -0.75
C ASP A 80 18.60 8.28 -0.60
N MET A 81 17.63 9.12 -0.26
CA MET A 81 17.83 10.56 -0.02
C MET A 81 18.40 10.87 1.38
N GLY A 82 18.53 9.88 2.26
CA GLY A 82 18.92 10.08 3.65
C GLY A 82 17.89 10.88 4.46
N GLU A 83 16.63 10.82 4.05
CA GLU A 83 15.52 11.51 4.71
C GLU A 83 14.90 10.62 5.78
N CYS A 84 14.25 11.25 6.77
CA CYS A 84 13.39 10.53 7.71
C CYS A 84 12.14 10.00 6.99
N ILE A 85 11.48 9.00 7.58
CA ILE A 85 10.28 8.43 6.96
C ILE A 85 9.05 9.23 7.36
N ASP A 86 8.29 9.69 6.35
CA ASP A 86 7.03 10.37 6.62
C ASP A 86 6.00 9.37 7.17
N LYS A 87 5.18 9.83 8.12
CA LYS A 87 4.08 9.05 8.71
C LYS A 87 3.03 8.60 7.68
N ASP A 88 3.01 9.21 6.50
CA ASP A 88 2.08 8.90 5.41
C ASP A 88 2.65 7.86 4.41
N VAL A 89 3.82 7.26 4.70
CA VAL A 89 4.35 6.10 3.96
C VAL A 89 3.74 4.82 4.53
N ASP A 90 2.76 4.27 3.81
CA ASP A 90 1.95 3.13 4.26
C ASP A 90 2.63 1.79 3.89
N TYR A 91 3.92 1.63 4.23
CA TYR A 91 4.66 0.37 4.06
C TYR A 91 5.30 -0.09 5.38
N PRO A 92 5.30 -1.38 5.72
CA PRO A 92 5.96 -1.87 6.93
C PRO A 92 7.48 -1.58 6.91
N HIS A 93 7.97 -0.86 7.93
CA HIS A 93 9.36 -0.42 8.02
C HIS A 93 9.75 -0.20 9.50
N GLU A 94 11.05 -0.16 9.81
CA GLU A 94 11.58 -0.04 11.19
C GLU A 94 12.28 1.31 11.43
N GLU A 95 12.47 2.09 10.38
CA GLU A 95 13.18 3.36 10.39
C GLU A 95 12.40 4.46 11.11
N ASP A 96 13.14 5.42 11.67
CA ASP A 96 12.57 6.52 12.45
C ASP A 96 11.67 7.43 11.61
N LEU A 97 10.53 7.78 12.19
CA LEU A 97 9.61 8.75 11.62
C LEU A 97 10.14 10.18 11.72
N CYS A 98 9.77 11.01 10.76
CA CYS A 98 10.04 12.44 10.81
C CYS A 98 9.43 13.10 12.06
N LYS A 99 10.19 14.03 12.67
CA LYS A 99 9.70 14.83 13.81
C LYS A 99 8.51 15.71 13.36
N LYS A 100 7.53 15.89 14.26
CA LYS A 100 6.35 16.75 14.03
C LYS A 100 6.76 18.12 13.46
N GLY A 101 6.11 18.54 12.38
CA GLY A 101 6.36 19.82 11.70
C GLY A 101 7.38 19.76 10.56
N VAL A 102 8.08 18.63 10.38
CA VAL A 102 8.89 18.36 9.20
C VAL A 102 8.02 17.65 8.16
N PHE A 103 7.13 18.42 7.50
CA PHE A 103 6.42 17.92 6.32
C PHE A 103 7.29 18.19 5.10
N ARG A 104 8.11 17.20 4.70
CA ARG A 104 8.79 17.26 3.39
C ARG A 104 7.82 16.71 2.36
N TYR A 105 6.79 17.51 2.08
CA TYR A 105 5.75 17.24 1.09
C TYR A 105 6.31 16.52 -0.14
N GLY A 106 5.62 15.44 -0.54
CA GLY A 106 5.89 14.56 -1.67
C GLY A 106 5.85 15.22 -3.06
N ILE A 107 6.11 16.52 -3.17
CA ILE A 107 6.25 17.25 -4.43
C ILE A 107 7.55 16.82 -5.14
N LYS A 108 8.64 16.56 -4.41
CA LYS A 108 9.91 16.10 -5.02
C LYS A 108 9.98 14.60 -5.33
N LEU A 109 9.16 13.75 -4.71
CA LEU A 109 9.16 12.31 -5.00
C LEU A 109 8.36 11.99 -6.27
N MET A 110 7.20 12.61 -6.50
CA MET A 110 6.39 12.31 -7.70
C MET A 110 7.05 12.76 -9.00
N GLU A 111 7.82 13.86 -9.00
CA GLU A 111 8.60 14.29 -10.18
C GLU A 111 9.72 13.31 -10.58
N LYS A 112 10.19 12.45 -9.64
CA LYS A 112 11.26 11.47 -9.88
C LYS A 112 10.79 10.02 -9.98
N ILE A 113 9.50 9.75 -9.79
CA ILE A 113 8.89 8.42 -9.97
C ILE A 113 8.31 8.27 -11.40
N ILE A 114 8.10 9.39 -12.12
CA ILE A 114 7.50 9.43 -13.48
C ILE A 114 8.57 9.59 -14.59
N LEU A 115 9.87 9.57 -14.28
CA LEU A 115 10.96 9.63 -15.27
C LEU A 115 11.88 8.42 -15.17
#